data_AF-A0A0B5B049-F1
#
_entry.id   AF-A0A0B5B049-F1
#
_cell.length_a   1.000
_cell.length_b   1.000
_cell.length_c   1.000
_cell.angle_alpha   90.00
_cell.angle_beta   90.00
_cell.angle_gamma   90.00
#
_symmetry.space_group_name_H-M   'P 1'
#
loop_
_entity.id
_entity.type
_entity.pdbx_description
1 polymer ?
#
loop_
_entity_poly.entity_id
_entity_poly.type
_entity_poly.pdbx_seq_one_letter_code
_entity_poly.pdbx_strand_id
1 'polypeptide(L)'
;MAMDVMNSVSESSNISMVPGVARANRLMRSVGLGAMDLHGYLAEQYVAYGSPDSIEFVDVFFNLVNFYTLQHSMLKAKETGERFYKFAESDYADGSYFNKHGEIKPTSAKVKQMFEGIHIPTQAEWDILREEVMTYGLYNSHRMAVAPTGSISYTMNATPSVTPIKKLVEERTYGNSKTYYPMPKSDEVGFMYQSSYDIDPFKVIDVIATIQKHVDQGISFELNVYSTMNSRDLQRIYLYAHHKGVKTLYYTRTKKVELGEETAIDECESCAV
;
A
#
# COMPACT_ATOMS: atom_id res chain seq x y z
N MET A 1 -0.23 6.04 -17.80
CA MET A 1 -0.10 4.62 -18.20
C MET A 1 -0.91 3.67 -17.31
N ALA A 2 -0.56 3.44 -16.04
CA ALA A 2 -1.31 2.45 -15.21
C ALA A 2 -2.80 2.80 -15.04
N MET A 3 -3.12 4.08 -14.80
CA MET A 3 -4.50 4.57 -14.77
C MET A 3 -5.24 4.34 -16.10
N ASP A 4 -4.59 4.55 -17.24
CA ASP A 4 -5.19 4.29 -18.56
C ASP A 4 -5.56 2.82 -18.76
N VAL A 5 -4.68 1.91 -18.34
CA VAL A 5 -4.94 0.47 -18.41
C VAL A 5 -6.16 0.09 -17.55
N MET A 6 -6.22 0.59 -16.31
CA MET A 6 -7.37 0.30 -15.44
C MET A 6 -8.66 0.94 -15.94
N ASN A 7 -8.59 2.15 -16.50
CA ASN A 7 -9.73 2.81 -17.13
C ASN A 7 -10.23 2.00 -18.33
N SER A 8 -9.35 1.49 -19.18
CA SER A 8 -9.71 0.63 -20.30
C SER A 8 -10.43 -0.66 -19.85
N VAL A 9 -9.98 -1.28 -18.75
CA VAL A 9 -10.66 -2.43 -18.14
C VAL A 9 -12.05 -2.04 -17.63
N SER A 10 -12.19 -0.89 -16.95
CA SER A 10 -13.49 -0.39 -16.48
C SER A 10 -14.44 -0.11 -17.65
N GLU A 11 -13.96 0.56 -18.71
CA GLU A 11 -14.74 0.95 -19.88
C GLU A 11 -15.21 -0.27 -20.71
N SER A 12 -14.38 -1.30 -20.83
CA SER A 12 -14.71 -2.54 -21.55
C SER A 12 -15.56 -3.52 -20.75
N SER A 13 -15.70 -3.32 -19.43
CA SER A 13 -16.46 -4.22 -18.56
C SER A 13 -17.98 -3.99 -18.64
N ASN A 14 -18.72 -5.01 -19.07
CA ASN A 14 -20.18 -5.00 -19.07
C ASN A 14 -20.78 -6.26 -18.44
N ILE A 15 -21.23 -6.17 -17.19
CA ILE A 15 -21.75 -7.29 -16.41
C ILE A 15 -23.28 -7.35 -16.54
N SER A 16 -23.77 -7.89 -17.66
CA SER A 16 -25.20 -7.90 -18.01
C SER A 16 -26.09 -8.62 -16.99
N MET A 17 -25.58 -9.68 -16.35
CA MET A 17 -26.31 -10.48 -15.38
C MET A 17 -26.54 -9.77 -14.03
N VAL A 18 -25.82 -8.68 -13.76
CA VAL A 18 -25.91 -7.93 -12.50
C VAL A 18 -26.07 -6.44 -12.80
N PRO A 19 -27.29 -5.97 -13.12
CA PRO A 19 -27.54 -4.61 -13.60
C PRO A 19 -27.03 -3.52 -12.66
N GLY A 20 -27.10 -3.74 -11.35
CA GLY A 20 -26.59 -2.82 -10.34
C GLY A 20 -25.07 -2.62 -10.43
N VAL A 21 -24.31 -3.70 -10.64
CA VAL A 21 -22.85 -3.65 -10.79
C VAL A 21 -22.49 -2.97 -12.11
N ALA A 22 -23.15 -3.33 -13.22
CA ALA A 22 -22.90 -2.70 -14.51
C ALA A 22 -23.23 -1.19 -14.48
N ARG A 23 -24.31 -0.79 -13.80
CA ARG A 23 -24.66 0.62 -13.60
C ARG A 23 -23.60 1.33 -12.75
N ALA A 24 -23.18 0.74 -11.63
CA ALA A 24 -22.16 1.34 -10.77
C ALA A 24 -20.82 1.52 -11.50
N ASN A 25 -20.36 0.52 -12.26
CA ASN A 25 -19.13 0.62 -13.05
C ASN A 25 -19.18 1.80 -14.04
N ARG A 26 -20.25 1.92 -14.83
CA ARG A 26 -20.40 3.03 -15.80
C ARG A 26 -20.47 4.41 -15.14
N LEU A 27 -21.15 4.50 -14.00
CA LEU A 27 -21.38 5.78 -13.32
C LEU A 27 -20.19 6.22 -12.48
N MET A 28 -19.58 5.30 -11.74
CA MET A 28 -18.56 5.59 -10.74
C MET A 28 -17.14 5.50 -11.31
N ARG A 29 -16.95 4.66 -12.34
CA ARG A 29 -15.65 4.44 -13.01
C ARG A 29 -14.51 4.26 -12.01
N SER A 30 -14.77 3.54 -10.91
CA SER A 30 -13.82 3.38 -9.82
C SER A 30 -12.72 2.40 -10.22
N VAL A 31 -11.47 2.76 -9.95
CA VAL A 31 -10.28 1.90 -10.16
C VAL A 31 -9.49 1.76 -8.86
N GLY A 32 -8.53 0.86 -8.82
CA GLY A 32 -7.75 0.55 -7.62
C GLY A 32 -6.27 0.37 -7.92
N LEU A 33 -5.54 1.48 -8.09
CA LEU A 33 -4.09 1.45 -8.17
C LEU A 33 -3.51 1.10 -6.79
N GLY A 34 -2.76 0.02 -6.73
CA GLY A 34 -1.98 -0.38 -5.55
C GLY A 34 -0.49 -0.17 -5.74
N ALA A 35 0.27 -0.60 -4.74
CA ALA A 35 1.72 -0.76 -4.81
C ALA A 35 2.11 -2.09 -4.17
N MET A 36 3.27 -2.61 -4.57
CA MET A 36 3.90 -3.75 -3.92
C MET A 36 5.39 -3.49 -3.80
N ASP A 37 6.10 -4.44 -3.19
CA ASP A 37 7.54 -4.42 -2.99
C ASP A 37 8.10 -3.42 -1.98
N LEU A 38 7.26 -2.89 -1.07
CA LEU A 38 7.73 -1.86 -0.14
C LEU A 38 8.87 -2.38 0.74
N HIS A 39 8.74 -3.58 1.32
CA HIS A 39 9.76 -4.08 2.23
C HIS A 39 11.07 -4.41 1.52
N GLY A 40 10.98 -4.98 0.31
CA GLY A 40 12.14 -5.25 -0.54
C GLY A 40 12.88 -3.99 -0.93
N TYR A 41 12.15 -2.98 -1.42
CA TYR A 41 12.74 -1.69 -1.76
C TYR A 41 13.41 -1.02 -0.55
N LEU A 42 12.77 -1.02 0.62
CA LEU A 42 13.36 -0.47 1.85
C LEU A 42 14.64 -1.23 2.25
N ALA A 43 14.64 -2.56 2.16
CA ALA A 43 15.80 -3.39 2.45
C ALA A 43 16.99 -3.06 1.52
N GLU A 44 16.75 -2.91 0.22
CA GLU A 44 17.77 -2.50 -0.76
C GLU A 44 18.36 -1.11 -0.48
N GLN A 45 17.53 -0.22 0.09
CA GLN A 45 17.98 1.10 0.52
C GLN A 45 18.60 1.10 1.92
N TYR A 46 18.78 -0.05 2.58
CA TYR A 46 19.25 -0.15 3.96
C TYR A 46 18.39 0.66 4.96
N VAL A 47 17.08 0.69 4.72
CA VAL A 47 16.09 1.34 5.59
C VAL A 47 15.27 0.26 6.27
N ALA A 48 15.32 0.19 7.59
CA ALA A 48 14.52 -0.76 8.35
C ALA A 48 13.02 -0.42 8.26
N TYR A 49 12.17 -1.42 8.06
CA TYR A 49 10.72 -1.23 8.00
C TYR A 49 10.20 -0.64 9.31
N GLY A 50 9.41 0.43 9.23
CA GLY A 50 8.87 1.13 10.40
C GLY A 50 9.87 2.02 11.14
N SER A 51 11.06 2.24 10.59
CA SER A 51 11.95 3.33 11.00
C SER A 51 11.37 4.71 10.61
N PRO A 52 11.86 5.82 11.20
CA PRO A 52 11.47 7.16 10.78
C PRO A 52 11.65 7.41 9.28
N ASP A 53 12.78 6.97 8.71
CA ASP A 53 13.05 7.09 7.26
C ASP A 53 12.06 6.27 6.42
N SER A 54 11.64 5.08 6.90
CA SER A 54 10.61 4.26 6.25
C SER A 54 9.25 4.98 6.23
N ILE A 55 8.86 5.60 7.36
CA ILE A 55 7.61 6.36 7.48
C ILE A 55 7.65 7.59 6.58
N GLU A 56 8.74 8.34 6.59
CA GLU A 56 8.93 9.51 5.75
C GLU A 56 8.89 9.15 4.26
N PHE A 57 9.59 8.09 3.86
CA PHE A 57 9.59 7.61 2.48
C PHE A 57 8.17 7.31 2.00
N VAL A 58 7.37 6.55 2.77
CA VAL A 58 6.01 6.21 2.34
C VAL A 58 5.07 7.42 2.34
N ASP A 59 5.28 8.40 3.22
CA ASP A 59 4.50 9.65 3.21
C ASP A 59 4.73 10.42 1.91
N VAL A 60 6.00 10.60 1.51
CA VAL A 60 6.37 11.25 0.25
C VAL A 60 5.90 10.42 -0.95
N PHE A 61 6.24 9.13 -0.99
CA PHE A 61 5.94 8.27 -2.14
C PHE A 61 4.44 8.22 -2.44
N PHE A 62 3.61 7.94 -1.44
CA PHE A 62 2.16 7.87 -1.67
C PHE A 62 1.52 9.23 -1.88
N ASN A 63 2.09 10.33 -1.36
CA ASN A 63 1.68 11.69 -1.73
C ASN A 63 1.88 11.93 -3.24
N LEU A 64 3.02 11.51 -3.81
CA LEU A 64 3.27 11.57 -5.25
C LEU A 64 2.26 10.74 -6.05
N VAL A 65 2.03 9.49 -5.66
CA VAL A 65 1.07 8.61 -6.35
C VAL A 65 -0.33 9.22 -6.31
N ASN A 66 -0.74 9.79 -5.18
CA ASN A 66 -2.04 10.46 -5.06
C ASN A 66 -2.14 11.70 -5.96
N PHE A 67 -1.10 12.54 -5.98
CA PHE A 67 -1.05 13.71 -6.87
C PHE A 67 -1.22 13.32 -8.34
N TYR A 68 -0.41 12.39 -8.83
CA TYR A 68 -0.41 12.03 -10.25
C TYR A 68 -1.65 11.24 -10.66
N THR A 69 -2.26 10.46 -9.76
CA THR A 69 -3.54 9.80 -10.05
C THR A 69 -4.71 10.79 -10.05
N LEU A 70 -4.69 11.83 -9.20
CA LEU A 70 -5.66 12.93 -9.28
C LEU A 70 -5.51 13.68 -10.60
N GLN A 71 -4.29 14.10 -10.93
CA GLN A 71 -3.99 14.83 -12.15
C GLN A 71 -4.43 14.03 -13.38
N HIS A 72 -4.13 12.74 -13.43
CA HIS A 72 -4.53 11.89 -14.55
C HIS A 72 -6.06 11.78 -14.68
N SER A 73 -6.77 11.52 -13.58
CA SER A 73 -8.25 11.47 -13.56
C SER A 73 -8.88 12.81 -13.95
N MET A 74 -8.29 13.94 -13.55
CA MET A 74 -8.71 15.28 -13.93
C MET A 74 -8.50 15.53 -15.43
N LEU A 75 -7.31 15.19 -15.95
CA LEU A 75 -7.01 15.35 -17.38
C LEU A 75 -7.96 14.54 -18.25
N LYS A 76 -8.31 13.31 -17.83
CA LYS A 76 -9.29 12.49 -18.55
C LYS A 76 -10.70 13.07 -18.47
N ALA A 77 -11.10 13.68 -17.34
CA ALA A 77 -12.37 14.40 -17.24
C ALA A 77 -12.40 15.63 -18.15
N LYS A 78 -11.30 16.37 -18.24
CA LYS A 78 -11.12 17.53 -19.12
C LYS A 78 -11.19 17.14 -20.60
N GLU A 79 -10.55 16.03 -20.97
CA GLU A 79 -10.53 15.51 -22.35
C GLU A 79 -11.92 15.00 -22.78
N THR A 80 -12.58 14.21 -21.95
CA THR A 80 -13.85 13.55 -22.29
C THR A 80 -15.09 14.41 -22.02
N GLY A 81 -14.97 15.42 -21.16
CA GLY A 81 -16.11 16.16 -20.62
C GLY A 81 -16.94 15.35 -19.61
N GLU A 82 -16.49 14.15 -19.23
CA GLU A 82 -17.21 13.27 -18.31
C GLU A 82 -16.62 13.29 -16.90
N ARG A 83 -17.49 13.31 -15.90
CA ARG A 83 -17.14 13.16 -14.48
C ARG A 83 -17.79 11.89 -13.92
N PHE A 84 -17.26 11.38 -12.81
CA PHE A 84 -17.99 10.36 -12.07
C PHE A 84 -19.33 10.90 -11.56
N TYR A 85 -20.30 10.00 -11.42
CA TYR A 85 -21.65 10.33 -11.00
C TYR A 85 -21.66 11.00 -9.61
N LYS A 86 -22.40 12.12 -9.50
CA LYS A 86 -22.45 12.96 -8.29
C LYS A 86 -21.12 13.58 -7.86
N PHE A 87 -20.21 13.86 -8.80
CA PHE A 87 -19.00 14.64 -8.53
C PHE A 87 -19.29 15.93 -7.74
N ALA A 88 -20.35 16.66 -8.08
CA ALA A 88 -20.74 17.91 -7.42
C ALA A 88 -21.09 17.77 -5.92
N GLU A 89 -21.36 16.56 -5.44
CA GLU A 89 -21.64 16.26 -4.02
C GLU A 89 -20.39 15.79 -3.26
N SER A 90 -19.21 15.76 -3.90
CA SER A 90 -17.97 15.25 -3.31
C SER A 90 -17.07 16.33 -2.75
N ASP A 91 -16.22 15.95 -1.78
CA ASP A 91 -15.15 16.78 -1.20
C ASP A 91 -14.12 17.27 -2.25
N TYR A 92 -14.12 16.68 -3.45
CA TYR A 92 -13.31 17.15 -4.58
C TYR A 92 -13.92 18.40 -5.25
N ALA A 93 -15.25 18.50 -5.29
CA ALA A 93 -15.94 19.59 -5.97
C ALA A 93 -15.90 20.90 -5.18
N ASP A 94 -15.95 20.83 -3.85
CA ASP A 94 -15.81 22.01 -2.98
C ASP A 94 -14.35 22.31 -2.59
N GLY A 95 -13.42 21.44 -2.99
CA GLY A 95 -12.00 21.55 -2.73
C GLY A 95 -11.58 21.17 -1.30
N SER A 96 -12.50 20.75 -0.44
CA SER A 96 -12.21 20.42 0.96
C SER A 96 -11.28 19.23 1.12
N TYR A 97 -11.25 18.32 0.14
CA TYR A 97 -10.27 17.23 0.05
C TYR A 97 -8.83 17.77 0.16
N PHE A 98 -8.53 18.86 -0.56
CA PHE A 98 -7.18 19.44 -0.64
C PHE A 98 -6.76 20.19 0.63
N ASN A 99 -7.66 20.40 1.60
CA ASN A 99 -7.26 20.99 2.89
C ASN A 99 -6.35 20.05 3.70
N LYS A 100 -6.40 18.74 3.41
CA LYS A 100 -5.61 17.70 4.10
C LYS A 100 -4.47 17.16 3.23
N HIS A 101 -4.32 17.66 2.00
CA HIS A 101 -3.34 17.19 1.03
C HIS A 101 -2.59 18.37 0.41
N GLY A 102 -1.27 18.29 0.39
CA GLY A 102 -0.42 19.31 -0.18
C GLY A 102 1.00 18.79 -0.33
N GLU A 103 1.94 19.72 -0.42
CA GLU A 103 3.36 19.41 -0.59
C GLU A 103 3.91 18.61 0.61
N ILE A 104 4.52 17.45 0.33
CA ILE A 104 5.30 16.68 1.30
C ILE A 104 6.68 16.44 0.70
N LYS A 105 7.70 17.04 1.30
CA LYS A 105 9.09 16.93 0.87
C LYS A 105 9.89 16.03 1.80
N PRO A 106 10.84 15.24 1.27
CA PRO A 106 11.77 14.51 2.10
C PRO A 106 12.67 15.50 2.87
N THR A 107 12.86 15.23 4.15
CA THR A 107 13.64 16.03 5.10
C THR A 107 14.95 15.34 5.44
N SER A 108 14.96 14.02 5.67
CA SER A 108 16.19 13.27 5.92
C SER A 108 17.09 13.20 4.69
N ALA A 109 18.40 13.17 4.90
CA ALA A 109 19.36 13.03 3.80
C ALA A 109 19.16 11.70 3.05
N LYS A 110 18.80 10.64 3.79
CA LYS A 110 18.56 9.31 3.24
C LYS A 110 17.35 9.30 2.30
N VAL A 111 16.21 9.81 2.75
CA VAL A 111 15.01 9.83 1.92
C VAL A 111 15.14 10.83 0.77
N LYS A 112 15.84 11.96 0.95
CA LYS A 112 16.17 12.87 -0.17
C LYS A 112 16.90 12.16 -1.31
N GLN A 113 17.88 11.32 -0.97
CA GLN A 113 18.62 10.52 -1.95
C GLN A 113 17.71 9.51 -2.66
N MET A 114 16.76 8.89 -1.95
CA MET A 114 15.81 7.92 -2.53
C MET A 114 14.87 8.55 -3.58
N PHE A 115 14.67 9.87 -3.54
CA PHE A 115 13.89 10.62 -4.54
C PHE A 115 14.76 11.45 -5.50
N GLU A 116 16.07 11.21 -5.55
CA GLU A 116 16.95 11.90 -6.48
C GLU A 116 16.52 11.67 -7.94
N GLY A 117 16.39 12.76 -8.71
CA GLY A 117 15.91 12.72 -10.09
C GLY A 117 14.38 12.57 -10.24
N ILE A 118 13.63 12.48 -9.14
CA ILE A 118 12.16 12.43 -9.16
C ILE A 118 11.61 13.83 -8.85
N HIS A 119 10.75 14.36 -9.72
CA HIS A 119 10.05 15.61 -9.46
C HIS A 119 9.00 15.42 -8.36
N ILE A 120 9.07 16.26 -7.32
CA ILE A 120 8.10 16.28 -6.22
C ILE A 120 7.22 17.52 -6.39
N PRO A 121 5.90 17.37 -6.60
CA PRO A 121 4.97 18.48 -6.78
C PRO A 121 5.04 19.48 -5.64
N THR A 122 5.20 20.74 -6.03
CA THR A 122 5.22 21.87 -5.12
C THR A 122 3.83 22.22 -4.61
N GLN A 123 3.75 23.03 -3.55
CA GLN A 123 2.45 23.51 -3.07
C GLN A 123 1.69 24.28 -4.15
N ALA A 124 2.39 25.06 -4.98
CA ALA A 124 1.77 25.77 -6.10
C ALA A 124 1.17 24.81 -7.14
N GLU A 125 1.82 23.68 -7.42
CA GLU A 125 1.27 22.65 -8.32
C GLU A 125 0.05 21.94 -7.71
N TRP A 126 0.04 21.73 -6.39
CA TRP A 126 -1.15 21.25 -5.67
C TRP A 126 -2.31 22.24 -5.74
N ASP A 127 -2.03 23.54 -5.59
CA ASP A 127 -3.04 24.59 -5.69
C ASP A 127 -3.62 24.68 -7.11
N ILE A 128 -2.77 24.57 -8.14
CA ILE A 128 -3.22 24.47 -9.54
C ILE A 128 -4.10 23.23 -9.74
N LEU A 129 -3.66 22.07 -9.25
CA LEU A 129 -4.41 20.82 -9.39
C LEU A 129 -5.77 20.92 -8.70
N ARG A 130 -5.85 21.55 -7.52
CA ARG A 130 -7.12 21.80 -6.82
C ARG A 130 -8.09 22.59 -7.71
N GLU A 131 -7.64 23.72 -8.25
CA GLU A 131 -8.48 24.57 -9.11
C GLU A 131 -8.91 23.84 -10.39
N GLU A 132 -8.01 23.07 -11.00
CA GLU A 132 -8.34 22.26 -12.17
C GLU A 132 -9.34 21.14 -11.84
N VAL A 133 -9.21 20.47 -10.69
CA VAL A 133 -10.17 19.46 -10.24
C VAL A 133 -11.54 20.07 -9.96
N MET A 134 -11.61 21.23 -9.31
CA MET A 134 -12.89 21.92 -9.09
C MET A 134 -13.52 22.37 -10.42
N THR A 135 -12.71 22.80 -11.38
CA THR A 135 -13.16 23.28 -12.70
C THR A 135 -13.61 22.15 -13.62
N TYR A 136 -12.76 21.14 -13.84
CA TYR A 136 -12.97 20.09 -14.84
C TYR A 136 -13.58 18.81 -14.26
N GLY A 137 -13.41 18.58 -12.96
CA GLY A 137 -13.85 17.39 -12.26
C GLY A 137 -12.85 16.23 -12.31
N LEU A 138 -13.30 15.06 -11.86
CA LEU A 138 -12.57 13.80 -11.91
C LEU A 138 -13.35 12.75 -12.68
N TYR A 139 -12.65 11.98 -13.51
CA TYR A 139 -13.24 10.89 -14.28
C TYR A 139 -13.58 9.69 -13.40
N ASN A 140 -12.68 9.38 -12.45
CA ASN A 140 -12.79 8.27 -11.52
C ASN A 140 -13.27 8.74 -10.14
N SER A 141 -14.27 8.05 -9.55
CA SER A 141 -14.71 8.31 -8.17
C SER A 141 -13.72 7.85 -7.10
N HIS A 142 -12.99 6.77 -7.39
CA HIS A 142 -11.95 6.21 -6.54
C HIS A 142 -10.79 5.75 -7.43
N ARG A 143 -9.56 5.89 -6.94
CA ARG A 143 -8.35 5.71 -7.75
C ARG A 143 -7.36 4.73 -7.15
N MET A 144 -7.23 4.66 -5.83
CA MET A 144 -6.16 3.93 -5.16
C MET A 144 -6.71 2.93 -4.15
N ALA A 145 -6.23 1.69 -4.25
CA ALA A 145 -6.53 0.63 -3.30
C ALA A 145 -5.34 -0.33 -3.25
N VAL A 146 -4.79 -0.56 -2.06
CA VAL A 146 -3.62 -1.42 -1.90
C VAL A 146 -4.09 -2.83 -1.54
N ALA A 147 -4.24 -3.65 -2.56
CA ALA A 147 -4.62 -5.05 -2.46
C ALA A 147 -3.45 -5.93 -1.98
N PRO A 148 -3.73 -7.14 -1.45
CA PRO A 148 -2.69 -8.14 -1.26
C PRO A 148 -2.24 -8.67 -2.62
N THR A 149 -0.93 -8.85 -2.82
CA THR A 149 -0.37 -9.24 -4.12
C THR A 149 0.11 -10.68 -4.11
N GLY A 150 -0.75 -11.63 -3.74
CA GLY A 150 -0.40 -13.03 -3.44
C GLY A 150 0.48 -13.71 -4.49
N SER A 151 -0.10 -14.24 -5.58
CA SER A 151 0.67 -14.97 -6.59
C SER A 151 1.48 -14.06 -7.52
N ILE A 152 0.97 -12.86 -7.81
CA ILE A 152 1.58 -11.93 -8.76
C ILE A 152 2.89 -11.33 -8.25
N SER A 153 3.12 -11.26 -6.93
CA SER A 153 4.39 -10.77 -6.41
C SER A 153 5.55 -11.73 -6.72
N TYR A 154 5.29 -13.04 -6.76
CA TYR A 154 6.30 -14.01 -7.22
C TYR A 154 6.69 -13.78 -8.67
N THR A 155 5.72 -13.49 -9.55
CA THR A 155 6.00 -13.18 -10.97
C THR A 155 6.78 -11.90 -11.14
N MET A 156 6.50 -10.88 -10.31
CA MET A 156 7.21 -9.60 -10.32
C MET A 156 8.55 -9.65 -9.58
N ASN A 157 8.89 -10.78 -8.95
CA ASN A 157 10.00 -10.92 -8.01
C ASN A 157 10.03 -9.78 -6.97
N ALA A 158 8.88 -9.58 -6.31
CA ALA A 158 8.61 -8.50 -5.38
C ALA A 158 8.13 -9.04 -4.03
N THR A 159 8.41 -8.31 -2.96
CA THR A 159 7.78 -8.54 -1.66
C THR A 159 6.28 -8.20 -1.71
N PRO A 160 5.43 -8.96 -0.98
CA PRO A 160 3.98 -8.84 -1.14
C PRO A 160 3.42 -7.54 -0.57
N SER A 161 2.73 -6.77 -1.42
CA SER A 161 2.04 -5.54 -1.06
C SER A 161 2.97 -4.52 -0.37
N VAL A 162 2.43 -3.72 0.55
CA VAL A 162 3.16 -2.74 1.36
C VAL A 162 3.50 -3.26 2.77
N THR A 163 3.25 -4.54 3.04
CA THR A 163 3.46 -5.14 4.36
C THR A 163 4.85 -5.79 4.47
N PRO A 164 5.40 -5.97 5.69
CA PRO A 164 6.64 -6.72 5.85
C PRO A 164 6.49 -8.18 5.42
N ILE A 165 7.62 -8.81 5.14
CA ILE A 165 7.67 -10.23 4.74
C ILE A 165 7.32 -11.11 5.95
N LYS A 166 6.85 -12.34 5.71
CA LYS A 166 6.55 -13.28 6.81
C LYS A 166 7.71 -14.21 7.14
N LYS A 167 8.52 -14.54 6.13
CA LYS A 167 9.69 -15.41 6.23
C LYS A 167 10.72 -14.93 5.20
N LEU A 168 12.01 -15.03 5.53
CA LEU A 168 13.09 -14.76 4.59
C LEU A 168 13.08 -15.75 3.42
N VAL A 169 12.81 -17.02 3.71
CA VAL A 169 12.62 -18.08 2.71
C VAL A 169 11.26 -18.72 2.91
N GLU A 170 10.42 -18.68 1.89
CA GLU A 170 9.12 -19.33 1.91
C GLU A 170 9.21 -20.78 1.44
N GLU A 171 8.92 -21.71 2.33
CA GLU A 171 8.64 -23.10 1.97
C GLU A 171 7.18 -23.25 1.53
N ARG A 172 6.97 -23.96 0.42
CA ARG A 172 5.64 -24.39 -0.06
C ARG A 172 5.71 -25.85 -0.52
N THR A 173 4.67 -26.62 -0.21
CA THR A 173 4.53 -27.99 -0.70
C THR A 173 3.67 -28.00 -1.96
N TYR A 174 4.22 -28.53 -3.05
CA TYR A 174 3.53 -28.75 -4.32
C TYR A 174 3.56 -30.24 -4.66
N GLY A 175 2.42 -30.92 -4.46
CA GLY A 175 2.34 -32.37 -4.56
C GLY A 175 3.28 -33.04 -3.56
N ASN A 176 4.23 -33.84 -4.07
CA ASN A 176 5.23 -34.54 -3.25
C ASN A 176 6.55 -33.75 -3.13
N SER A 177 6.62 -32.54 -3.69
CA SER A 177 7.84 -31.72 -3.70
C SER A 177 7.71 -30.53 -2.76
N LYS A 178 8.84 -30.09 -2.21
CA LYS A 178 8.97 -28.80 -1.55
C LYS A 178 9.63 -27.81 -2.49
N THR A 179 9.12 -26.59 -2.51
CA THR A 179 9.72 -25.45 -3.22
C THR A 179 10.09 -24.39 -2.21
N TYR A 180 11.26 -23.79 -2.40
CA TYR A 180 11.79 -22.73 -1.56
C TYR A 180 11.87 -21.44 -2.36
N TYR A 181 11.24 -20.38 -1.86
CA TYR A 181 11.25 -19.07 -2.47
C TYR A 181 11.94 -18.08 -1.53
N PRO A 182 13.24 -17.80 -1.71
CA PRO A 182 13.92 -16.73 -0.98
C PRO A 182 13.35 -15.37 -1.38
N MET A 183 13.26 -14.42 -0.44
CA MET A 183 12.84 -13.06 -0.75
C MET A 183 13.78 -12.41 -1.77
N PRO A 184 13.29 -11.50 -2.62
CA PRO A 184 14.11 -10.83 -3.63
C PRO A 184 15.38 -10.21 -3.03
N LYS A 185 16.54 -10.50 -3.64
CA LYS A 185 17.89 -10.05 -3.22
C LYS A 185 18.28 -10.40 -1.77
N SER A 186 17.72 -11.46 -1.20
CA SER A 186 18.02 -11.87 0.18
C SER A 186 19.47 -12.34 0.38
N ASP A 187 20.20 -12.68 -0.67
CA ASP A 187 21.63 -12.94 -0.65
C ASP A 187 22.47 -11.67 -0.39
N GLU A 188 21.99 -10.50 -0.82
CA GLU A 188 22.67 -9.21 -0.62
C GLU A 188 22.16 -8.47 0.62
N VAL A 189 20.84 -8.43 0.80
CA VAL A 189 20.16 -7.62 1.83
C VAL A 189 19.31 -8.44 2.80
N GLY A 190 19.58 -9.74 2.91
CA GLY A 190 18.87 -10.67 3.81
C GLY A 190 18.79 -10.19 5.25
N PHE A 191 19.85 -9.56 5.76
CA PHE A 191 19.91 -9.06 7.12
C PHE A 191 19.00 -7.83 7.38
N MET A 192 18.54 -7.16 6.33
CA MET A 192 17.58 -6.06 6.43
C MET A 192 16.13 -6.55 6.51
N TYR A 193 15.89 -7.80 6.12
CA TYR A 193 14.55 -8.40 6.08
C TYR A 193 14.14 -8.94 7.45
N GLN A 194 13.41 -8.14 8.21
CA GLN A 194 12.80 -8.59 9.46
C GLN A 194 11.42 -9.22 9.21
N SER A 195 11.15 -10.36 9.83
CA SER A 195 9.81 -10.97 9.75
C SER A 195 8.75 -10.05 10.37
N SER A 196 7.58 -10.00 9.74
CA SER A 196 6.39 -9.29 10.22
C SER A 196 5.92 -9.71 11.62
N TYR A 197 6.33 -10.89 12.11
CA TYR A 197 6.05 -11.34 13.48
C TYR A 197 6.99 -10.69 14.51
N ASP A 198 8.18 -10.28 14.09
CA ASP A 198 9.24 -9.77 14.97
C ASP A 198 9.31 -8.23 14.95
N ILE A 199 8.74 -7.60 13.92
CA ILE A 199 8.58 -6.14 13.89
C ILE A 199 7.49 -5.76 14.89
N ASP A 200 7.76 -4.70 15.67
CA ASP A 200 6.75 -4.10 16.56
C ASP A 200 5.46 -3.77 15.76
N PRO A 201 4.31 -4.38 16.10
CA PRO A 201 3.06 -4.16 15.37
C PRO A 201 2.61 -2.69 15.38
N PHE A 202 2.99 -1.90 16.39
CA PHE A 202 2.70 -0.46 16.43
C PHE A 202 3.43 0.29 15.32
N LYS A 203 4.68 -0.10 14.99
CA LYS A 203 5.43 0.47 13.86
C LYS A 203 4.83 0.08 12.51
N VAL A 204 4.36 -1.16 12.37
CA VAL A 204 3.65 -1.58 11.15
C VAL A 204 2.39 -0.75 10.97
N ILE A 205 1.62 -0.54 12.05
CA ILE A 205 0.45 0.34 12.03
C ILE A 205 0.83 1.77 11.63
N ASP A 206 1.94 2.32 12.13
CA ASP A 206 2.37 3.67 11.78
C ASP A 206 2.70 3.81 10.29
N VAL A 207 3.34 2.81 9.67
CA VAL A 207 3.57 2.77 8.22
C VAL A 207 2.25 2.72 7.46
N ILE A 208 1.36 1.78 7.81
CA ILE A 208 0.06 1.62 7.14
C ILE A 208 -0.81 2.87 7.28
N ALA A 209 -0.86 3.48 8.47
CA ALA A 209 -1.59 4.71 8.72
C ALA A 209 -1.03 5.88 7.90
N THR A 210 0.29 5.94 7.73
CA THR A 210 0.94 6.97 6.91
C THR A 210 0.58 6.81 5.44
N ILE A 211 0.64 5.60 4.90
CA ILE A 211 0.17 5.30 3.53
C ILE A 211 -1.32 5.63 3.37
N GLN A 212 -2.14 5.28 4.37
CA GLN A 212 -3.59 5.42 4.33
C GLN A 212 -4.05 6.88 4.20
N LYS A 213 -3.23 7.86 4.62
CA LYS A 213 -3.50 9.29 4.39
C LYS A 213 -3.72 9.57 2.90
N HIS A 214 -2.99 8.91 2.02
CA HIS A 214 -2.96 9.21 0.58
C HIS A 214 -3.75 8.21 -0.28
N VAL A 215 -4.25 7.13 0.33
CA VAL A 215 -5.09 6.11 -0.33
C VAL A 215 -6.57 6.42 -0.07
N ASP A 216 -7.31 6.74 -1.12
CA ASP A 216 -8.73 7.12 -1.03
C ASP A 216 -9.64 5.95 -0.63
N GLN A 217 -9.34 4.72 -1.07
CA GLN A 217 -10.02 3.51 -0.60
C GLN A 217 -9.32 2.90 0.63
N GLY A 218 -8.90 1.64 0.58
CA GLY A 218 -8.33 0.93 1.71
C GLY A 218 -7.03 0.22 1.39
N ILE A 219 -6.40 -0.29 2.44
CA ILE A 219 -5.18 -1.10 2.39
C ILE A 219 -5.50 -2.44 3.04
N SER A 220 -5.18 -3.53 2.35
CA SER A 220 -5.32 -4.88 2.89
C SER A 220 -4.23 -5.15 3.93
N PHE A 221 -4.49 -4.73 5.16
CA PHE A 221 -3.54 -4.87 6.26
C PHE A 221 -3.75 -6.17 7.04
N GLU A 222 -2.77 -7.08 6.95
CA GLU A 222 -2.69 -8.28 7.76
C GLU A 222 -1.83 -8.03 9.01
N LEU A 223 -2.41 -8.26 10.19
CA LEU A 223 -1.72 -8.19 11.47
C LEU A 223 -1.13 -9.57 11.81
N ASN A 224 0.18 -9.64 11.99
CA ASN A 224 0.88 -10.87 12.38
C ASN A 224 1.22 -10.83 13.88
N VAL A 225 0.87 -11.88 14.61
CA VAL A 225 1.06 -11.96 16.07
C VAL A 225 1.56 -13.34 16.50
N TYR A 226 2.22 -13.40 17.65
CA TYR A 226 2.58 -14.65 18.30
C TYR A 226 1.45 -15.16 19.19
N SER A 227 1.33 -16.48 19.36
CA SER A 227 0.34 -17.10 20.25
C SER A 227 0.54 -16.79 21.73
N THR A 228 1.68 -16.22 22.10
CA THR A 228 2.00 -15.75 23.46
C THR A 228 1.35 -14.41 23.81
N MET A 229 0.88 -13.66 22.81
CA MET A 229 0.17 -12.39 23.03
C MET A 229 -1.20 -12.66 23.65
N ASN A 230 -1.50 -12.02 24.78
CA ASN A 230 -2.79 -12.16 25.44
C ASN A 230 -3.84 -11.24 24.81
N SER A 231 -5.10 -11.41 25.20
CA SER A 231 -6.21 -10.61 24.65
C SER A 231 -6.07 -9.10 24.90
N ARG A 232 -5.42 -8.68 25.99
CA ARG A 232 -5.20 -7.25 26.28
C ARG A 232 -4.18 -6.66 25.32
N ASP A 233 -3.14 -7.41 24.96
CA ASP A 233 -2.15 -6.96 23.96
C ASP A 233 -2.81 -6.79 22.59
N LEU A 234 -3.63 -7.76 22.16
CA LEU A 234 -4.40 -7.66 20.92
C LEU A 234 -5.36 -6.46 20.93
N GLN A 235 -6.07 -6.23 22.04
CA GLN A 235 -6.95 -5.07 22.18
C GLN A 235 -6.17 -3.76 22.06
N ARG A 236 -4.98 -3.65 22.68
CA ARG A 236 -4.13 -2.45 22.56
C ARG A 236 -3.71 -2.19 21.12
N ILE A 237 -3.34 -3.23 20.38
CA ILE A 237 -2.97 -3.11 18.96
C ILE A 237 -4.15 -2.64 18.12
N TYR A 238 -5.34 -3.24 18.29
CA TYR A 238 -6.55 -2.83 17.56
C TYR A 238 -7.00 -1.40 17.90
N LEU A 239 -6.99 -1.03 19.18
CA LEU A 239 -7.34 0.33 19.60
C LEU A 239 -6.33 1.35 19.08
N TYR A 240 -5.05 1.00 19.00
CA TYR A 240 -4.05 1.86 18.38
C TYR A 240 -4.25 2.00 16.87
N ALA A 241 -4.54 0.92 16.14
CA ALA A 241 -4.87 0.97 14.71
C ALA A 241 -6.06 1.90 14.45
N HIS A 242 -7.13 1.77 15.26
CA HIS A 242 -8.27 2.67 15.22
C HIS A 242 -7.87 4.12 15.51
N HIS A 243 -7.10 4.37 16.59
CA HIS A 243 -6.62 5.70 16.96
C HIS A 243 -5.80 6.36 15.85
N LYS A 244 -4.97 5.60 15.14
CA LYS A 244 -4.15 6.07 14.02
C LYS A 244 -4.92 6.27 12.72
N GLY A 245 -6.21 5.91 12.67
CA GLY A 245 -7.05 6.08 11.48
C GLY A 245 -6.88 5.00 10.42
N VAL A 246 -6.40 3.81 10.79
CA VAL A 246 -6.40 2.64 9.88
C VAL A 246 -7.85 2.27 9.56
N LYS A 247 -8.19 2.21 8.26
CA LYS A 247 -9.58 1.98 7.82
C LYS A 247 -10.03 0.53 8.04
N THR A 248 -9.15 -0.45 7.79
CA THR A 248 -9.49 -1.87 7.84
C THR A 248 -8.31 -2.73 8.31
N LEU A 249 -8.62 -3.79 9.06
CA LEU A 249 -7.74 -4.91 9.35
C LEU A 249 -8.31 -6.16 8.67
N TYR A 250 -7.54 -6.76 7.76
CA TYR A 250 -8.00 -7.86 6.92
C TYR A 250 -7.98 -9.20 7.66
N TYR A 251 -6.80 -9.62 8.13
CA TYR A 251 -6.61 -10.82 8.92
C TYR A 251 -5.74 -10.55 10.15
N THR A 252 -5.97 -11.33 11.20
CA THR A 252 -5.00 -11.52 12.27
C THR A 252 -4.43 -12.92 12.14
N ARG A 253 -3.16 -13.02 11.76
CA ARG A 253 -2.46 -14.28 11.57
C ARG A 253 -1.63 -14.56 12.82
N THR A 254 -1.86 -15.73 13.42
CA THR A 254 -1.16 -16.17 14.61
C THR A 254 -0.10 -17.21 14.26
N LYS A 255 1.15 -16.96 14.64
CA LYS A 255 2.21 -17.98 14.66
C LYS A 255 2.23 -18.63 16.04
N LYS A 256 2.08 -19.95 16.09
CA LYS A 256 2.25 -20.68 17.35
C LYS A 256 3.73 -20.64 17.73
N VAL A 257 4.01 -20.22 18.96
CA VAL A 257 5.30 -20.46 19.59
C VAL A 257 5.25 -21.89 20.09
N GLU A 258 6.12 -22.77 19.59
CA GLU A 258 6.24 -24.12 20.12
C GLU A 258 6.85 -24.02 21.52
N LEU A 259 6.03 -24.31 22.53
CA LEU A 259 6.43 -24.33 23.93
C LEU A 259 7.12 -25.66 24.22
N GLY A 260 8.45 -25.64 24.19
CA GLY A 260 9.29 -26.74 24.60
C GLY A 260 9.70 -27.66 23.46
N GLU A 261 10.69 -27.21 22.67
CA GLU A 261 11.68 -28.08 22.05
C GLU A 261 12.82 -27.18 21.55
N GLU A 262 14.04 -27.43 22.03
CA GLU A 262 15.30 -26.89 21.49
C GLU A 262 15.57 -27.44 20.05
N THR A 263 14.54 -27.77 19.29
CA THR A 263 14.61 -28.54 18.04
C THR A 263 13.58 -28.08 17.01
N ALA A 264 13.48 -26.77 16.75
CA ALA A 264 12.96 -26.26 15.47
C ALA A 264 13.31 -24.77 15.27
N ILE A 265 14.54 -24.54 14.79
CA ILE A 265 14.99 -23.30 14.13
C ILE A 265 15.16 -22.10 15.09
N ASP A 266 16.14 -22.23 15.98
CA ASP A 266 17.07 -21.12 16.29
C ASP A 266 18.40 -21.33 15.51
N GLU A 267 18.30 -21.99 14.36
CA GLU A 267 19.33 -21.91 13.34
C GLU A 267 19.19 -20.53 12.72
N CYS A 268 20.25 -19.72 12.79
CA CYS A 268 20.36 -18.47 12.04
C CYS A 268 19.74 -18.67 10.65
N GLU A 269 18.64 -17.96 10.32
CA GLU A 269 17.94 -18.11 9.02
C GLU A 269 18.90 -17.87 7.82
N SER A 270 20.06 -17.23 8.06
CA SER A 270 21.13 -17.04 7.07
C SER A 270 22.19 -18.16 7.04
N CYS A 271 22.18 -19.12 7.96
CA CYS A 271 23.21 -20.17 8.09
C CYS A 271 22.65 -21.60 8.14
N ALA A 272 21.33 -21.80 8.04
CA ALA A 272 20.75 -23.13 7.90
C ALA A 272 20.97 -23.63 6.46
N VAL A 273 21.61 -24.80 6.31
CA VAL A 273 21.88 -25.48 5.03
C VAL A 273 20.70 -26.36 4.63
#